data_AF-A0A2S9IBQ4-F1
#
_entry.id   AF-A0A2S9IBQ4-F1
#
_cell.length_a   1.000
_cell.length_b   1.000
_cell.length_c   1.000
_cell.angle_alpha   90.00
_cell.angle_beta   90.00
_cell.angle_gamma   90.00
#
_symmetry.space_group_name_H-M   'P 1'
#
loop_
_entity.id
_entity.type
_entity.pdbx_description
1 polymer ?
#
loop_
_entity_poly.entity_id
_entity_poly.type
_entity_poly.pdbx_seq_one_letter_code
_entity_poly.pdbx_strand_id
1 'polypeptide(L)'
;MVQLNLAKVLLLSNERTGDVRYEIFSKEGENPDYPEKIIVYREGNIGEHGERGWIKTDDVISLEHLGFQTGKGFQTAITYHMRPARDICSAIAECRQHFQEKFCSDR
;
A
#
# COMPACT_ATOMS: atom_id res chain seq x y z
N MET A 1 5.24 -11.18 17.40
CA MET A 1 5.34 -10.92 15.95
C MET A 1 3.94 -10.92 15.39
N VAL A 2 3.54 -9.88 14.67
CA VAL A 2 2.24 -9.84 14.00
C VAL A 2 2.38 -10.63 12.69
N GLN A 3 1.55 -11.66 12.50
CA GLN A 3 1.48 -12.39 11.25
C GLN A 3 0.63 -11.59 10.25
N LEU A 4 1.15 -11.43 9.03
CA LEU A 4 0.52 -10.66 7.96
C LEU A 4 0.06 -11.61 6.86
N ASN A 5 -1.18 -11.41 6.39
CA ASN A 5 -1.74 -12.10 5.24
C ASN A 5 -1.78 -11.17 4.05
N LEU A 6 -1.41 -11.68 2.87
CA LEU A 6 -1.58 -10.95 1.62
C LEU A 6 -3.07 -10.82 1.32
N ALA A 7 -3.62 -9.61 1.48
CA ALA A 7 -5.02 -9.33 1.26
C ALA A 7 -5.31 -9.02 -0.20
N LYS A 8 -4.42 -8.29 -0.87
CA LYS A 8 -4.59 -7.90 -2.27
C LYS A 8 -3.27 -7.63 -2.97
N VAL A 9 -3.24 -7.91 -4.27
CA VAL A 9 -2.18 -7.48 -5.18
C VAL A 9 -2.78 -6.52 -6.19
N LEU A 10 -2.14 -5.38 -6.40
CA LEU A 10 -2.47 -4.41 -7.44
C LEU A 10 -1.27 -4.26 -8.37
N LEU A 11 -1.49 -4.47 -9.66
CA LEU A 11 -0.49 -4.25 -10.70
C LEU A 11 -0.86 -2.99 -11.48
N LEU A 12 0.06 -2.03 -11.55
CA LEU A 12 -0.09 -0.80 -12.32
C LEU A 12 1.07 -0.69 -13.30
N SER A 13 0.76 -0.31 -14.53
CA SER A 13 1.71 -0.31 -15.64
C SER A 13 1.72 1.06 -16.31
N ASN A 14 2.90 1.51 -16.74
CA ASN A 14 2.99 2.57 -17.73
C ASN A 14 4.15 2.28 -18.71
N GLU A 15 4.11 2.94 -19.87
CA GLU A 15 5.08 2.70 -20.95
C GLU A 15 6.51 3.16 -20.61
N ARG A 16 6.68 4.06 -19.64
CA ARG A 16 7.97 4.67 -19.27
C ARG A 16 8.73 3.89 -18.20
N THR A 17 8.03 3.44 -17.16
CA THR A 17 8.60 2.82 -15.96
C THR A 17 8.33 1.32 -15.89
N GLY A 18 7.53 0.79 -16.82
CA GLY A 18 7.11 -0.61 -16.82
C GLY A 18 6.08 -0.90 -15.73
N ASP A 19 6.08 -2.15 -15.27
CA ASP A 19 5.13 -2.65 -14.30
C ASP A 19 5.58 -2.40 -12.85
N VAL A 20 4.63 -1.94 -12.03
CA VAL A 20 4.78 -1.74 -10.59
C VAL A 20 3.73 -2.58 -9.87
N ARG A 21 4.19 -3.43 -8.97
CA ARG A 21 3.37 -4.34 -8.17
C ARG A 21 3.26 -3.81 -6.74
N TYR A 22 2.04 -3.68 -6.26
CA TYR A 22 1.71 -3.32 -4.89
C TYR A 22 1.11 -4.54 -4.19
N GLU A 23 1.72 -4.97 -3.10
CA GLU A 23 1.20 -6.01 -2.23
C GLU A 23 0.64 -5.38 -0.96
N ILE A 24 -0.66 -5.53 -0.77
CA ILE A 24 -1.41 -5.00 0.36
C ILE A 24 -1.63 -6.15 1.35
N PHE A 25 -1.10 -5.99 2.54
CA PHE A 25 -1.17 -6.96 3.62
C PHE A 25 -2.12 -6.49 4.72
N SER A 26 -2.88 -7.43 5.26
CA SER A 26 -3.73 -7.24 6.44
C SER A 26 -3.25 -8.17 7.55
N LYS A 27 -3.58 -7.85 8.80
CA LYS A 27 -3.19 -8.67 9.95
C LYS A 27 -3.97 -9.99 9.97
N GLU A 28 -3.27 -11.09 10.23
CA GLU A 28 -3.91 -12.40 10.36
C GLU A 28 -4.85 -12.43 11.56
N GLY A 29 -6.03 -13.05 11.38
CA GLY A 29 -7.08 -13.11 12.40
C GLY A 29 -7.89 -11.82 12.54
N GLU A 30 -7.54 -10.76 11.82
CA GLU A 30 -8.32 -9.52 11.73
C GLU A 30 -9.08 -9.45 10.40
N ASN A 31 -9.92 -8.41 10.27
CA ASN A 31 -10.70 -8.23 9.05
C ASN A 31 -9.74 -7.89 7.87
N PRO A 32 -9.72 -8.69 6.79
CA PRO A 32 -8.87 -8.45 5.64
C PRO A 32 -9.13 -7.11 4.93
N ASP A 33 -10.31 -6.52 5.14
CA ASP A 33 -10.67 -5.19 4.63
C ASP A 33 -9.85 -4.06 5.27
N TYR A 34 -9.08 -4.34 6.33
CA TYR A 34 -8.23 -3.39 7.04
C TYR A 34 -6.74 -3.68 6.79
N PRO A 35 -6.15 -3.04 5.78
CA PRO A 35 -4.74 -3.17 5.48
C PRO A 35 -3.84 -2.57 6.56
N GLU A 36 -2.75 -3.27 6.84
CA GLU A 36 -1.71 -2.93 7.81
C GLU A 36 -0.43 -2.45 7.13
N LYS A 37 -0.11 -3.02 5.96
CA LYS A 37 1.16 -2.75 5.27
C LYS A 37 1.00 -2.84 3.76
N ILE A 38 1.70 -1.96 3.05
CA ILE A 38 1.81 -2.02 1.59
C ILE A 38 3.29 -2.18 1.25
N ILE A 39 3.61 -3.11 0.36
CA ILE A 39 4.97 -3.29 -0.18
C ILE A 39 4.92 -3.02 -1.68
N VAL A 40 5.86 -2.21 -2.15
CA VAL A 40 5.98 -1.82 -3.55
C VAL A 40 7.14 -2.59 -4.19
N TYR A 41 6.92 -3.09 -5.40
CA TYR A 41 7.92 -3.74 -6.21
C TYR A 41 7.89 -3.14 -7.61
N ARG A 42 9.06 -3.06 -8.24
CA ARG A 42 9.20 -2.71 -9.65
C ARG A 42 9.74 -3.89 -10.44
N GLU A 43 9.41 -3.97 -11.71
CA GLU A 43 10.10 -4.89 -12.60
C GLU A 43 11.57 -4.45 -12.75
N GLY A 44 12.49 -5.41 -12.71
CA GLY A 44 13.90 -5.17 -13.02
C GLY A 44 14.66 -6.47 -13.21
N ASN A 45 15.93 -6.33 -13.61
CA ASN A 45 16.80 -7.47 -13.83
C ASN A 45 17.30 -8.01 -12.49
N ILE A 46 17.08 -9.30 -12.24
CA ILE A 46 17.47 -9.97 -10.98
C ILE A 46 18.64 -10.94 -11.18
N GLY A 47 19.04 -11.20 -12.43
CA GLY A 47 20.13 -12.11 -12.77
C GLY A 47 21.09 -11.52 -13.81
N GLU A 48 22.28 -12.12 -13.91
CA GLU A 48 23.33 -11.71 -14.85
C GLU A 48 22.96 -11.98 -16.32
N HIS A 49 22.01 -12.88 -16.56
CA HIS A 49 21.57 -13.31 -17.89
C HIS A 49 20.29 -12.62 -18.40
N GLY A 50 19.87 -11.52 -17.77
CA GLY A 50 18.70 -10.75 -18.21
C GLY A 50 17.36 -11.30 -17.72
N GLU A 51 17.36 -12.12 -16.67
CA GLU A 51 16.14 -12.55 -15.98
C GLU A 51 15.44 -11.35 -15.35
N ARG A 52 14.15 -11.18 -15.67
CA ARG A 52 13.32 -10.13 -15.08
C ARG A 52 12.51 -10.65 -13.91
N GLY A 53 12.30 -9.80 -12.92
CA GLY A 53 11.26 -10.01 -11.92
C GLY A 53 11.15 -8.87 -10.94
N TRP A 54 10.54 -9.15 -9.80
CA TRP A 54 10.11 -8.13 -8.84
C TRP A 54 11.24 -7.72 -7.89
N ILE A 55 11.69 -6.48 -8.03
CA ILE A 55 12.63 -5.84 -7.12
C ILE A 55 11.83 -5.01 -6.13
N LYS A 56 11.91 -5.36 -4.84
CA LYS A 56 11.28 -4.59 -3.76
C LYS A 56 11.87 -3.19 -3.71
N THR A 57 11.03 -2.16 -3.61
CA THR A 57 11.48 -0.78 -3.43
C THR A 57 11.50 -0.38 -1.95
N ASP A 58 12.22 0.69 -1.63
CA ASP A 58 12.23 1.31 -0.30
C ASP A 58 11.06 2.28 -0.08
N ASP A 59 10.09 2.33 -1.00
CA ASP A 59 8.94 3.22 -0.89
C ASP A 59 8.04 2.80 0.29
N VAL A 60 7.61 3.80 1.06
CA VAL A 60 6.71 3.63 2.20
C VAL A 60 5.39 4.33 1.88
N ILE A 61 4.33 3.53 1.70
CA ILE A 61 2.95 4.03 1.59
C ILE A 61 2.32 3.88 2.97
N SER A 62 2.12 5.01 3.64
CA SER A 62 1.47 5.05 4.95
C SER A 62 -0.03 5.22 4.77
N LEU A 63 -0.82 4.46 5.52
CA LEU A 63 -2.27 4.67 5.66
C LEU A 63 -2.60 5.43 6.95
N GLU A 64 -1.58 5.94 7.65
CA GLU A 64 -1.78 6.48 8.99
C GLU A 64 -2.66 7.73 8.99
N HIS A 65 -2.54 8.57 7.96
CA HIS A 65 -3.31 9.81 7.80
C HIS A 65 -4.80 9.58 7.56
N LEU A 66 -5.18 8.41 7.04
CA LEU A 66 -6.57 7.96 6.90
C LEU A 66 -7.14 7.44 8.23
N GLY A 67 -6.25 7.24 9.21
CA GLY A 67 -6.56 6.91 10.59
C GLY A 67 -7.23 8.04 11.34
N PHE A 68 -7.55 7.76 12.61
CA PHE A 68 -7.89 8.83 13.54
C PHE A 68 -6.71 9.78 13.69
N GLN A 69 -6.90 11.04 13.33
CA GLN A 69 -5.92 12.10 13.55
C GLN A 69 -5.96 12.51 15.02
N THR A 70 -5.01 12.02 15.80
CA THR A 70 -4.76 12.44 17.19
C THR A 70 -4.27 13.89 17.21
N GLY A 71 -5.19 14.88 17.16
CA GLY A 71 -4.76 16.27 17.29
C GLY A 71 -5.75 17.41 17.03
N LYS A 72 -7.01 17.17 16.64
CA LYS A 72 -7.95 18.28 16.31
C LYS A 72 -9.29 18.30 17.05
N GLY A 73 -9.42 17.61 18.17
CA GLY A 73 -10.59 17.74 19.05
C GLY A 73 -10.71 16.63 20.07
N PHE A 74 -11.35 16.92 21.20
CA PHE A 74 -11.64 15.95 22.25
C PHE A 74 -12.61 14.87 21.75
N GLN A 75 -12.12 13.64 21.59
CA GLN A 75 -12.95 12.46 21.39
C GLN A 75 -12.62 11.46 22.50
N THR A 76 -13.56 11.26 23.42
CA THR A 76 -13.36 10.50 24.67
C THR A 76 -13.85 9.05 24.62
N ALA A 77 -14.29 8.55 23.46
CA ALA A 77 -14.63 7.13 23.28
C ALA A 77 -14.53 6.68 21.81
N ILE A 78 -13.86 5.55 21.57
CA ILE A 78 -13.83 4.85 20.28
C ILE A 78 -14.79 3.67 20.38
N THR A 79 -15.95 3.75 19.71
CA THR A 79 -16.82 2.58 19.50
C THR A 79 -16.38 1.85 18.22
N TYR A 80 -16.57 0.53 18.18
CA TYR A 80 -16.23 -0.34 17.04
C TYR A 80 -16.83 0.12 15.68
N HIS A 81 -17.84 1.01 15.70
CA HIS A 81 -18.53 1.56 14.53
C HIS A 81 -17.96 2.89 14.02
N MET A 82 -17.07 3.54 14.77
CA MET A 82 -16.29 4.68 14.31
C MET A 82 -14.90 4.18 13.95
N ARG A 83 -14.78 3.40 12.87
CA ARG A 83 -13.47 2.96 12.38
C ARG A 83 -12.97 3.96 11.33
N PRO A 84 -11.68 4.32 11.35
CA PRO A 84 -11.13 5.24 10.37
C PRO A 84 -11.21 4.65 8.96
N ALA A 85 -11.14 5.49 7.93
CA ALA A 85 -11.17 5.13 6.52
C ALA A 85 -9.88 4.42 6.05
N ARG A 86 -9.33 3.52 6.88
CA ARG A 86 -8.22 2.63 6.54
C ARG A 86 -8.77 1.33 5.97
N ASP A 87 -9.64 1.44 4.97
CA ASP A 87 -10.16 0.29 4.25
C ASP A 87 -9.32 -0.04 3.01
N ILE A 88 -9.59 -1.20 2.42
CA ILE A 88 -8.88 -1.68 1.24
C ILE A 88 -9.06 -0.77 0.02
N CYS A 89 -10.18 -0.06 -0.11
CA CYS A 89 -10.42 0.87 -1.21
C CYS A 89 -9.51 2.09 -1.08
N SER A 90 -9.36 2.59 0.14
CA SER A 90 -8.51 3.72 0.48
C SER A 90 -7.03 3.36 0.28
N ALA A 91 -6.61 2.14 0.65
CA ALA A 91 -5.28 1.65 0.33
C ALA A 91 -5.01 1.54 -1.19
N ILE A 92 -5.99 1.10 -1.98
CA ILE A 92 -5.88 1.10 -3.45
C ILE A 92 -5.74 2.52 -4.00
N ALA A 93 -6.48 3.49 -3.44
CA ALA A 93 -6.39 4.89 -3.83
C ALA A 93 -4.99 5.45 -3.56
N GLU A 94 -4.42 5.19 -2.38
CA GLU A 94 -3.04 5.58 -2.02
C GLU A 94 -2.01 4.94 -2.96
N CYS A 95 -2.15 3.65 -3.31
CA CYS A 95 -1.28 3.01 -4.29
C CYS A 95 -1.35 3.69 -5.68
N ARG A 96 -2.55 4.07 -6.13
CA ARG A 96 -2.74 4.77 -7.41
C ARG A 96 -2.15 6.18 -7.37
N GLN A 97 -2.33 6.90 -6.27
CA GLN A 97 -1.75 8.23 -6.08
C GLN A 97 -0.22 8.14 -6.09
N HIS A 98 0.35 7.22 -5.30
CA HIS A 98 1.78 6.96 -5.31
C HIS A 98 2.29 6.63 -6.71
N PHE A 99 1.58 5.76 -7.44
CA PHE A 99 1.94 5.43 -8.82
C PHE A 99 2.00 6.67 -9.72
N GLN A 100 0.97 7.50 -9.64
CA GLN A 100 0.87 8.72 -10.44
C GLN A 100 2.00 9.71 -10.11
N GLU A 101 2.31 9.90 -8.82
CA GLU A 101 3.32 10.86 -8.37
C GLU A 101 4.76 10.41 -8.67
N LYS A 102 5.05 9.12 -8.51
CA LYS A 102 6.41 8.59 -8.61
C LYS A 102 6.80 8.09 -10.00
N PHE A 103 5.84 7.54 -10.74
CA PHE A 103 6.13 6.82 -11.98
C PHE A 103 5.52 7.48 -13.22
N CYS A 104 4.46 8.28 -13.06
CA CYS A 104 3.82 8.99 -14.17
C CYS A 104 4.11 10.50 -14.20
N SER A 105 4.65 11.09 -13.13
CA SER A 105 4.93 12.53 -13.10
C SER A 105 6.21 12.84 -13.88
N ASP A 106 6.13 13.86 -14.75
CA ASP A 106 7.16 14.22 -15.74
C ASP A 106 8.31 15.07 -15.16
N ARG A 107 8.69 14.81 -13.91
CA ARG A 107 9.64 15.67 -13.19
C ARG A 107 11.10 15.28 -13.41
#